data_AF-A0A7X5WQ08-F1
#
_entry.id   AF-A0A7X5WQ08-F1
#
_cell.length_a   1.000
_cell.length_b   1.000
_cell.length_c   1.000
_cell.angle_alpha   90.00
_cell.angle_beta   90.00
_cell.angle_gamma   90.00
#
_symmetry.space_group_name_H-M   'P 1'
#
loop_
_entity.id
_entity.type
_entity.pdbx_description
1 polymer ?
#
loop_
_entity_poly.entity_id
_entity_poly.type
_entity_poly.pdbx_seq_one_letter_code
_entity_poly.pdbx_strand_id
1 'polypeptide(L)'
;EVLPRIDTVSAAGGAPAVAPEAEAGAGPGGPVVIVVHVDGAVARPGVHELAPGSRVVDAIDAAQGLRADADRSRLNLAAPV
;
A
#
# COMPACT_ATOMS: atom_id res chain seq x y z
N GLU A 1 29.35 -41.71 20.11
CA GLU A 1 29.78 -40.34 20.42
C GLU A 1 29.49 -39.43 19.24
N VAL A 2 28.92 -38.26 19.53
CA VAL A 2 28.26 -37.33 18.61
C VAL A 2 29.27 -36.28 18.17
N LEU A 3 29.33 -35.99 16.86
CA LEU A 3 30.07 -34.85 16.32
C LEU A 3 29.48 -33.52 16.84
N PRO A 4 30.29 -32.54 17.29
CA PRO A 4 29.77 -31.22 17.63
C PRO A 4 29.28 -30.52 16.34
N ARG A 5 27.99 -30.18 16.29
CA ARG A 5 27.47 -29.26 15.27
C ARG A 5 28.02 -27.88 15.58
N ILE A 6 28.81 -27.37 14.64
CA ILE A 6 29.28 -26.00 14.65
C ILE A 6 28.08 -25.09 14.35
N ASP A 7 27.73 -24.23 15.30
CA ASP A 7 26.87 -23.07 15.08
C ASP A 7 27.73 -21.92 14.54
N THR A 8 27.81 -21.77 13.22
CA THR A 8 28.49 -20.64 12.58
C THR A 8 27.51 -19.67 11.94
N VAL A 9 27.31 -18.56 12.66
CA VAL A 9 27.47 -17.12 12.31
C VAL A 9 26.70 -16.47 11.14
N SER A 10 26.40 -15.17 11.38
CA SER A 10 26.45 -14.04 10.42
C SER A 10 25.09 -13.55 9.91
N ALA A 11 24.76 -12.25 9.83
CA ALA A 11 25.22 -10.99 10.42
C ALA A 11 24.18 -9.94 9.98
N ALA A 12 24.08 -8.86 10.76
CA ALA A 12 23.80 -7.48 10.31
C ALA A 12 22.54 -7.14 9.47
N GLY A 13 21.84 -6.10 9.90
CA GLY A 13 21.02 -5.31 8.97
C GLY A 13 19.94 -4.52 9.69
N GLY A 14 20.31 -3.39 10.28
CA GLY A 14 19.32 -2.38 10.64
C GLY A 14 18.61 -1.88 9.38
N ALA A 15 17.32 -1.60 9.52
CA ALA A 15 16.61 -0.74 8.59
C ALA A 15 15.77 0.24 9.42
N PRO A 16 16.07 1.55 9.40
CA PRO A 16 15.08 2.53 9.77
C PRO A 16 14.04 2.53 8.65
N ALA A 17 12.77 2.30 8.99
CA ALA A 17 11.68 2.54 8.06
C ALA A 17 11.52 4.05 7.92
N VAL A 18 12.30 4.64 7.01
CA VAL A 18 12.10 5.97 6.46
C VAL A 18 10.72 6.01 5.82
N ALA A 19 9.79 6.75 6.43
CA ALA A 19 8.60 7.21 5.75
C ALA A 19 9.04 8.21 4.68
N PRO A 20 8.62 8.08 3.40
CA PRO A 20 8.91 9.10 2.42
C PRO A 20 8.10 10.35 2.77
N GLU A 21 8.81 11.39 3.17
CA GLU A 21 8.34 12.77 3.14
C GLU A 21 8.07 13.10 1.66
N ALA A 22 6.80 13.04 1.27
CA ALA A 22 6.35 13.43 -0.06
C ALA A 22 6.37 14.96 -0.16
N GLU A 23 7.55 15.53 -0.36
CA GLU A 23 7.69 16.89 -0.88
C GLU A 23 7.32 16.89 -2.37
N ALA A 24 6.08 17.26 -2.68
CA ALA A 24 5.67 17.61 -4.04
C ALA A 24 5.51 19.13 -4.13
N GLY A 25 6.48 19.77 -4.79
CA GLY A 25 6.50 21.21 -5.03
C GLY A 25 5.24 21.70 -5.75
N ALA A 26 4.60 22.71 -5.16
CA ALA A 26 3.43 23.38 -5.73
C ALA A 26 3.87 24.41 -6.79
N GLY A 27 3.79 24.02 -8.07
CA GLY A 27 3.60 24.97 -9.17
C GLY A 27 2.17 25.52 -9.15
N PRO A 28 1.84 26.57 -9.94
CA PRO A 28 0.53 27.22 -9.90
C PRO A 28 -0.52 26.34 -10.60
N GLY A 29 -1.02 25.36 -9.85
CA GLY A 29 -2.13 24.49 -10.15
C GLY A 29 -2.44 23.78 -8.83
N GLY A 30 -3.54 24.16 -8.17
CA GLY A 30 -3.91 23.56 -6.89
C GLY A 30 -4.01 22.04 -7.01
N PRO A 31 -3.87 21.29 -5.90
CA PRO A 31 -3.88 19.83 -5.94
C PRO A 31 -5.21 19.36 -6.55
N VAL A 32 -5.12 18.74 -7.73
CA VAL A 32 -6.25 18.09 -8.39
C VAL A 32 -6.47 16.78 -7.64
N VAL A 33 -7.62 16.63 -6.99
CA VAL A 33 -7.97 15.42 -6.23
C VAL A 33 -9.06 14.63 -6.96
N ILE A 34 -8.92 13.30 -6.96
CA ILE A 34 -9.93 12.36 -7.46
C ILE A 34 -10.69 11.83 -6.25
N VAL A 35 -12.02 11.75 -6.35
CA VAL A 35 -12.87 11.21 -5.29
C VAL A 35 -13.45 9.88 -5.75
N VAL A 36 -13.17 8.81 -5.01
CA VAL A 36 -13.65 7.45 -5.32
C VAL A 36 -14.50 6.91 -4.18
N HIS A 37 -15.54 6.16 -4.53
CA HIS A 37 -16.31 5.38 -3.58
C HIS A 37 -15.84 3.93 -3.60
N VAL A 38 -15.48 3.40 -2.43
CA VAL A 38 -15.00 2.03 -2.23
C VAL A 38 -15.97 1.30 -1.32
N ASP A 39 -16.47 0.15 -1.77
CA ASP A 39 -17.44 -0.67 -1.05
C ASP A 39 -17.09 -2.17 -1.12
N GLY A 40 -17.79 -3.00 -0.32
CA GLY A 40 -17.65 -4.45 -0.31
C GLY A 40 -16.68 -4.96 0.77
N ALA A 41 -15.86 -5.96 0.43
CA ALA A 41 -14.96 -6.65 1.35
C ALA A 41 -13.64 -5.88 1.59
N VAL A 42 -13.74 -4.61 1.97
CA VAL A 42 -12.62 -3.74 2.40
C VAL A 42 -12.70 -3.45 3.88
N ALA A 43 -11.59 -3.08 4.51
CA ALA A 43 -11.55 -2.76 5.93
C ALA A 43 -12.37 -1.50 6.27
N ARG A 44 -12.30 -0.47 5.41
CA ARG A 44 -13.03 0.79 5.59
C ARG A 44 -13.77 1.23 4.32
N PRO A 45 -15.02 0.75 4.13
CA PRO A 45 -15.90 1.24 3.08
C PRO A 45 -16.17 2.74 3.23
N GLY A 46 -16.40 3.43 2.11
CA GLY A 46 -16.71 4.85 2.12
C GLY A 46 -16.18 5.60 0.91
N VAL A 47 -16.11 6.92 1.03
CA VAL A 47 -15.57 7.81 0.01
C VAL A 47 -14.15 8.21 0.42
N HIS A 48 -13.21 8.12 -0.53
CA HIS A 48 -11.80 8.39 -0.32
C HIS A 48 -11.29 9.37 -1.38
N GLU A 49 -10.39 10.25 -0.97
CA GLU A 49 -9.70 11.18 -1.85
C GLU A 49 -8.35 10.59 -2.26
N LEU A 50 -8.03 10.66 -3.55
CA LEU A 50 -6.83 10.12 -4.16
C LEU A 50 -6.13 11.17 -5.02
N ALA A 51 -4.83 10.94 -5.20
CA ALA A 51 -4.02 11.74 -6.11
C ALA A 51 -4.44 11.50 -7.57
N PRO A 52 -4.20 12.46 -8.47
CA PRO A 52 -4.49 12.28 -9.87
C PRO A 52 -3.53 11.23 -10.46
N GLY A 53 -4.06 10.32 -11.27
CA GLY A 53 -3.30 9.19 -11.81
C GLY A 53 -3.18 7.99 -10.86
N SER A 54 -3.87 8.03 -9.71
CA SER A 54 -4.03 6.86 -8.84
C SER A 54 -4.66 5.68 -9.57
N ARG A 55 -4.39 4.50 -9.01
CA ARG A 55 -4.89 3.21 -9.48
C ARG A 55 -5.81 2.59 -8.45
N VAL A 56 -6.47 1.52 -8.84
CA VAL A 56 -7.36 0.77 -7.95
C VAL A 56 -6.65 0.28 -6.69
N VAL A 57 -5.36 -0.09 -6.76
CA VAL A 57 -4.58 -0.44 -5.56
C VAL A 57 -4.51 0.69 -4.53
N ASP A 58 -4.36 1.95 -4.98
CA ASP A 58 -4.28 3.10 -4.09
C ASP A 58 -5.62 3.35 -3.38
N ALA A 59 -6.74 3.10 -4.09
CA ALA A 59 -8.08 3.16 -3.51
C ALA A 59 -8.28 2.11 -2.41
N ILE A 60 -7.76 0.89 -2.63
CA ILE A 60 -7.82 -0.20 -1.66
C ILE A 60 -6.94 0.11 -0.45
N ASP A 61 -5.75 0.66 -0.64
CA ASP A 61 -4.87 1.06 0.45
C ASP A 61 -5.48 2.21 1.27
N ALA A 62 -6.12 3.20 0.62
CA ALA A 62 -6.90 4.24 1.30
C ALA A 62 -8.07 3.65 2.12
N ALA A 63 -8.69 2.58 1.62
CA ALA A 63 -9.70 1.80 2.34
C ALA A 63 -9.11 0.83 3.40
N GLN A 64 -7.83 0.94 3.72
CA GLN A 64 -7.07 0.11 4.69
C GLN A 64 -6.96 -1.36 4.32
N GLY A 65 -6.98 -1.66 3.03
CA GLY A 65 -6.80 -2.99 2.48
C GLY A 65 -8.09 -3.81 2.40
N LEU A 66 -7.94 -4.99 1.80
CA LEU A 66 -9.01 -5.96 1.62
C LEU A 66 -9.17 -6.86 2.85
N ARG A 67 -10.42 -7.21 3.18
CA ARG A 67 -10.73 -8.24 4.18
C ARG A 67 -10.29 -9.61 3.68
N ALA A 68 -10.18 -10.57 4.60
CA ALA A 68 -9.70 -11.93 4.30
C ALA A 68 -10.65 -12.71 3.37
N ASP A 69 -11.94 -12.35 3.35
CA ASP A 69 -13.00 -12.92 2.51
C ASP A 69 -13.13 -12.25 1.14
N ALA A 70 -12.29 -11.26 0.82
CA ALA A 70 -12.34 -10.56 -0.46
C ALA A 70 -11.85 -11.42 -1.63
N ASP A 71 -12.63 -11.48 -2.71
CA ASP A 71 -12.19 -12.11 -3.97
C ASP A 71 -11.28 -11.16 -4.76
N ARG A 72 -9.97 -11.46 -4.76
CA ARG A 72 -8.95 -10.68 -5.46
C ARG A 72 -8.80 -11.04 -6.94
N SER A 73 -9.38 -12.16 -7.37
CA SER A 73 -9.16 -12.74 -8.69
C SER A 73 -9.82 -11.93 -9.81
N ARG A 74 -10.82 -11.11 -9.45
CA ARG A 74 -11.62 -10.31 -10.37
C ARG A 74 -11.22 -8.83 -10.40
N LEU A 75 -10.19 -8.45 -9.65
CA LEU A 75 -9.82 -7.05 -9.42
C LEU A 75 -8.53 -6.71 -10.18
N ASN A 76 -8.60 -5.76 -11.10
CA ASN A 76 -7.40 -5.20 -11.73
C ASN A 76 -6.84 -4.06 -10.87
N LEU A 77 -5.92 -4.42 -9.97
CA LEU A 77 -5.26 -3.47 -9.07
C LEU A 77 -4.42 -2.41 -9.79
N ALA A 78 -4.03 -2.66 -11.05
CA ALA A 78 -3.23 -1.73 -11.84
C ALA A 78 -4.07 -0.77 -12.71
N ALA A 79 -5.39 -0.95 -12.76
CA ALA A 79 -6.27 -0.08 -13.54
C ALA A 79 -6.26 1.34 -12.96
N PRO A 80 -6.27 2.38 -13.82
CA PRO A 80 -6.47 3.76 -13.37
C PRO A 80 -7.89 3.95 -12.84
N VAL A 81 -8.05 4.87 -11.89
CA VAL A 81 -9.37 5.33 -11.40
C VAL A 81 -9.75 6.68 -11.97
#